data_AF-A0A928SLU3-F1
#
_entry.id   AF-A0A928SLU3-F1
#
_cell.length_a   1.000
_cell.length_b   1.000
_cell.length_c   1.000
_cell.angle_alpha   90.00
_cell.angle_beta   90.00
_cell.angle_gamma   90.00
#
_symmetry.space_group_name_H-M   'P 1'
#
loop_
_entity.id
_entity.type
_entity.pdbx_description
1 polymer ?
#
loop_
_entity_poly.entity_id
_entity_poly.type
_entity_poly.pdbx_seq_one_letter_code
_entity_poly.pdbx_strand_id
1 'polypeptide(L)'
;MSNVTLVSKTLLIAATAAFTCGCDEEKPAAKPAPSATVAAPPPQPSATASAAPPAPKHDCPEGTAGDGTFEKPCEAKGTARTMEVTWTGKMDDKGPSFRVVNTSKADILYGKLVVYFYDKAGKQLEIKDEDKARPHKTCAGNIFDGPMKAGEKAVITFSCVKKEHVPEGAAAIQGELEVVGYTDSSGKKNEWYWRNKELTPDARPKAKK
;
A
#
# COMPACT_ATOMS: atom_id res chain seq x y z
N MET A 1 -20.71 -35.34 -31.23
CA MET A 1 -22.11 -34.98 -31.53
C MET A 1 -22.41 -33.68 -30.82
N SER A 2 -22.83 -32.69 -31.61
CA SER A 2 -23.46 -31.39 -31.27
C SER A 2 -22.65 -30.29 -30.58
N ASN A 3 -22.35 -29.29 -31.42
CA ASN A 3 -21.93 -27.90 -31.16
C ASN A 3 -23.02 -27.06 -30.48
N VAL A 4 -22.63 -26.02 -29.74
CA VAL A 4 -23.35 -24.72 -29.75
C VAL A 4 -22.33 -23.58 -29.68
N THR A 5 -22.20 -22.87 -30.78
CA THR A 5 -21.54 -21.57 -30.91
C THR A 5 -22.63 -20.49 -30.81
N LEU A 6 -22.45 -19.45 -30.00
CA LEU A 6 -23.24 -18.22 -30.13
C LEU A 6 -22.33 -16.99 -30.17
N VAL A 7 -22.22 -16.44 -31.38
CA VAL A 7 -21.67 -15.12 -31.68
C VAL A 7 -22.84 -14.14 -31.60
N SER A 8 -22.65 -12.98 -30.96
CA SER A 8 -23.50 -11.82 -31.22
C SER A 8 -22.65 -10.57 -31.39
N LYS A 9 -22.74 -10.03 -32.62
CA LYS A 9 -22.21 -8.76 -33.10
C LYS A 9 -23.16 -7.62 -32.74
N THR A 10 -22.67 -6.39 -32.95
CA THR A 10 -23.39 -5.16 -33.37
C THR A 10 -23.62 -4.17 -32.21
N LEU A 11 -23.46 -2.85 -32.27
CA LEU A 11 -22.83 -1.81 -33.13
C LEU A 11 -23.26 -0.44 -32.49
N LEU A 12 -22.68 0.68 -32.93
CA LEU A 12 -23.14 2.10 -32.80
C LEU A 12 -22.86 2.86 -31.49
N ILE A 13 -22.62 4.19 -31.45
CA ILE A 13 -22.16 5.26 -32.38
C ILE A 13 -21.88 6.51 -31.49
N ALA A 14 -20.94 7.35 -31.95
CA ALA A 14 -20.64 8.77 -31.70
C ALA A 14 -21.40 9.60 -30.63
N ALA A 15 -20.68 10.54 -29.99
CA ALA A 15 -20.95 11.99 -30.10
C ALA A 15 -19.86 12.87 -29.45
N THR A 16 -19.62 13.99 -30.13
CA THR A 16 -18.77 15.15 -29.94
C THR A 16 -19.08 15.99 -28.68
N ALA A 17 -18.06 16.65 -28.11
CA ALA A 17 -18.21 18.02 -27.57
C ALA A 17 -16.86 18.69 -27.37
N ALA A 18 -16.64 19.80 -28.10
CA ALA A 18 -15.57 20.75 -27.89
C ALA A 18 -15.85 21.59 -26.63
N PHE A 19 -14.82 21.90 -25.85
CA PHE A 19 -14.87 22.99 -24.87
C PHE A 19 -13.63 23.86 -25.04
N THR A 20 -13.88 25.03 -25.63
CA THR A 20 -13.03 26.22 -25.63
C THR A 20 -13.27 27.01 -24.34
N CYS A 21 -12.19 27.54 -23.75
CA CYS A 21 -12.09 28.68 -22.82
C CYS A 21 -10.83 28.41 -21.98
N GLY A 22 -9.83 29.27 -21.84
CA GLY A 22 -9.59 30.65 -22.20
C GLY A 22 -8.30 30.98 -21.44
N CYS A 23 -7.19 31.22 -22.15
CA CYS A 23 -5.96 31.69 -21.53
C CYS A 23 -6.13 33.20 -21.32
N ASP A 24 -6.34 33.60 -20.07
CA ASP A 24 -6.21 35.01 -19.69
C ASP A 24 -4.72 35.31 -19.50
N GLU A 25 -4.25 36.29 -20.27
CA GLU A 25 -2.89 36.77 -20.37
C GLU A 25 -2.69 37.84 -19.29
N GLU A 26 -1.95 37.51 -18.23
CA GLU A 26 -1.69 38.46 -17.14
C GLU A 26 -0.62 39.48 -17.56
N LYS A 27 -1.05 40.73 -17.68
CA LYS A 27 -0.24 41.92 -17.99
C LYS A 27 0.73 42.26 -16.85
N PRO A 28 1.94 42.80 -17.13
CA PRO A 28 2.97 43.01 -16.12
C PRO A 28 2.60 44.15 -15.16
N ALA A 29 2.66 43.87 -13.85
CA ALA A 29 2.57 44.88 -12.81
C ALA A 29 3.86 45.70 -12.71
N ALA A 30 3.67 46.97 -12.36
CA ALA A 30 4.61 48.07 -12.44
C ALA A 30 5.84 47.95 -11.52
N LYS A 31 6.92 48.62 -11.98
CA LYS A 31 8.09 49.06 -11.20
C LYS A 31 7.70 49.73 -9.88
N PRO A 32 8.49 49.52 -8.82
CA PRO A 32 8.83 50.61 -7.92
C PRO A 32 10.35 50.83 -7.81
N ALA A 33 10.73 52.09 -7.68
CA ALA A 33 12.01 52.57 -7.17
C ALA A 33 11.69 53.62 -6.08
N PRO A 34 12.64 54.07 -5.24
CA PRO A 34 13.73 53.36 -4.59
C PRO A 34 13.65 53.44 -3.05
N SER A 35 14.62 52.79 -2.41
CA SER A 35 14.91 52.68 -0.97
C SER A 35 14.57 53.85 -0.04
N ALA A 36 13.98 53.50 1.11
CA ALA A 36 14.23 54.16 2.39
C ALA A 36 14.58 53.09 3.43
N THR A 37 15.82 53.11 3.90
CA THR A 37 16.35 52.20 4.92
C THR A 37 15.73 52.55 6.27
N VAL A 38 14.88 51.68 6.81
CA VAL A 38 14.43 51.74 8.20
C VAL A 38 15.09 50.60 8.95
N ALA A 39 15.77 50.92 10.05
CA ALA A 39 16.52 50.00 10.87
C ALA A 39 15.67 48.82 11.36
N ALA A 40 16.22 47.60 11.27
CA ALA A 40 15.57 46.37 11.71
C ALA A 40 15.43 46.34 13.25
N PRO A 41 14.27 45.92 13.79
CA PRO A 41 14.14 45.66 15.22
C PRO A 41 14.95 44.41 15.62
N PRO A 42 15.36 44.30 16.90
CA PRO A 42 16.16 43.18 17.38
C PRO A 42 15.41 41.84 17.21
N PRO A 43 16.13 40.72 17.00
CA PRO A 43 15.52 39.41 16.82
C PRO A 43 14.73 39.01 18.06
N GLN A 44 13.44 38.76 17.87
CA GLN A 44 12.56 38.22 18.89
C GLN A 44 13.02 36.78 19.21
N PRO A 45 13.16 36.39 20.49
CA PRO A 45 13.52 35.02 20.85
C PRO A 45 12.48 34.05 20.25
N SER A 46 12.96 33.11 19.44
CA SER A 46 12.13 32.06 18.87
C SER A 46 11.45 31.31 20.01
N ALA A 47 10.12 31.43 20.07
CA ALA A 47 9.32 30.57 20.93
C ALA A 47 9.65 29.11 20.58
N THR A 48 10.19 28.38 21.55
CA THR A 48 10.31 26.93 21.48
C THR A 48 8.94 26.37 21.12
N ALA A 49 8.82 25.73 19.96
CA ALA A 49 7.63 25.03 19.55
C ALA A 49 7.24 24.06 20.68
N SER A 50 6.12 24.35 21.33
CA SER A 50 5.55 23.45 22.34
C SER A 50 5.26 22.13 21.63
N ALA A 51 5.89 21.05 22.07
CA ALA A 51 5.61 19.71 21.57
C ALA A 51 4.10 19.48 21.64
N ALA A 52 3.52 19.02 20.53
CA ALA A 52 2.10 18.68 20.50
C ALA A 52 1.81 17.64 21.59
N PRO A 53 0.63 17.70 22.24
CA PRO A 53 0.24 16.69 23.22
C PRO A 53 0.38 15.28 22.62
N PRO A 54 0.93 14.31 23.37
CA PRO A 54 1.05 12.94 22.88
C PRO A 54 -0.31 12.43 22.43
N ALA A 55 -0.37 11.80 21.25
CA ALA A 55 -1.59 11.16 20.79
C ALA A 55 -2.09 10.16 21.84
N PRO A 56 -3.41 10.02 22.06
CA PRO A 56 -3.97 9.08 23.02
C PRO A 56 -3.41 7.68 22.77
N LYS A 57 -2.83 7.06 23.80
CA LYS A 57 -2.24 5.71 23.67
C LYS A 57 -3.35 4.70 23.43
N HIS A 58 -3.43 4.13 22.23
CA HIS A 58 -4.16 2.89 22.00
C HIS A 58 -3.34 1.71 22.52
N ASP A 59 -3.98 0.81 23.26
CA ASP A 59 -3.34 -0.43 23.64
C ASP A 59 -3.08 -1.30 22.40
N CYS A 60 -1.93 -1.95 22.39
CA CYS A 60 -1.59 -2.90 21.34
C CYS A 60 -2.62 -4.04 21.27
N PRO A 61 -2.92 -4.59 20.07
CA PRO A 61 -3.81 -5.74 19.94
C PRO A 61 -3.41 -6.90 20.84
N GLU A 62 -4.38 -7.70 21.25
CA GLU A 62 -4.14 -8.88 22.10
C GLU A 62 -3.07 -9.80 21.51
N GLY A 63 -2.14 -10.26 22.36
CA GLY A 63 -1.02 -11.11 21.94
C GLY A 63 0.15 -10.37 21.29
N THR A 64 0.15 -9.04 21.33
CA THR A 64 1.23 -8.20 20.78
C THR A 64 1.77 -7.23 21.84
N ALA A 65 2.99 -6.73 21.64
CA ALA A 65 3.65 -5.84 22.61
C ALA A 65 4.41 -4.72 21.90
N GLY A 66 4.48 -3.55 22.51
CA GLY A 66 5.20 -2.39 21.97
C GLY A 66 4.51 -1.08 22.31
N ASP A 67 5.07 0.02 21.82
CA ASP A 67 4.50 1.36 22.00
C ASP A 67 3.42 1.67 20.93
N GLY A 68 3.28 0.81 19.92
CA GLY A 68 2.34 0.94 18.82
C GLY A 68 2.73 1.97 17.77
N THR A 69 3.86 2.66 17.91
CA THR A 69 4.30 3.72 17.00
C THR A 69 4.93 3.15 15.72
N PHE A 70 5.20 4.00 14.72
CA PHE A 70 5.90 3.56 13.51
C PHE A 70 7.29 2.96 13.80
N GLU A 71 8.05 3.59 14.69
CA GLU A 71 9.39 3.12 15.08
C GLU A 71 9.33 1.88 15.98
N LYS A 72 8.31 1.80 16.83
CA LYS A 72 8.08 0.72 17.79
C LYS A 72 6.65 0.19 17.66
N PRO A 73 6.34 -0.53 16.57
CA PRO A 73 5.00 -1.04 16.33
C PRO A 73 4.61 -2.06 17.39
N CYS A 74 3.33 -2.39 17.44
CA CYS A 74 2.85 -3.54 18.18
C CYS A 74 3.39 -4.81 17.52
N GLU A 75 4.42 -5.40 18.12
CA GLU A 75 5.09 -6.61 17.64
C GLU A 75 4.28 -7.85 18.01
N ALA A 76 3.85 -8.57 16.99
CA ALA A 76 3.30 -9.90 17.07
C ALA A 76 4.39 -10.95 16.83
N LYS A 77 4.07 -12.20 17.16
CA LYS A 77 4.93 -13.37 16.96
C LYS A 77 4.15 -14.54 16.35
N GLY A 78 4.87 -15.55 15.90
CA GLY A 78 4.31 -16.77 15.34
C GLY A 78 3.44 -16.50 14.12
N THR A 79 2.28 -17.16 14.08
CA THR A 79 1.36 -17.11 12.93
C THR A 79 0.28 -16.03 13.06
N ALA A 80 0.39 -15.13 14.03
CA ALA A 80 -0.59 -14.06 14.24
C ALA A 80 -0.65 -13.15 13.00
N ARG A 81 -1.87 -12.91 12.52
CA ARG A 81 -2.18 -12.08 11.36
C ARG A 81 -3.33 -11.13 11.70
N THR A 82 -3.20 -9.88 11.28
CA THR A 82 -4.28 -8.88 11.31
C THR A 82 -5.01 -8.78 9.97
N MET A 83 -4.46 -9.42 8.95
CA MET A 83 -4.97 -9.46 7.58
C MET A 83 -4.71 -10.82 6.95
N GLU A 84 -5.70 -11.35 6.23
CA GLU A 84 -5.53 -12.53 5.38
C GLU A 84 -5.32 -12.10 3.93
N VAL A 85 -4.38 -12.76 3.24
CA VAL A 85 -4.02 -12.46 1.85
C VAL A 85 -3.95 -13.76 1.06
N THR A 86 -4.85 -13.89 0.08
CA THR A 86 -4.96 -15.10 -0.74
C THR A 86 -4.89 -14.74 -2.21
N TRP A 87 -3.92 -15.31 -2.94
CA TRP A 87 -3.81 -15.08 -4.37
C TRP A 87 -5.04 -15.65 -5.10
N THR A 88 -5.59 -14.87 -6.02
CA THR A 88 -6.82 -15.25 -6.75
C THR A 88 -6.56 -16.17 -7.94
N GLY A 89 -5.30 -16.51 -8.22
CA GLY A 89 -4.89 -17.18 -9.46
C GLY A 89 -4.79 -16.24 -10.65
N LYS A 90 -5.10 -14.94 -10.48
CA LYS A 90 -5.07 -13.93 -11.55
C LYS A 90 -3.82 -13.08 -11.47
N MET A 91 -3.26 -12.80 -12.64
CA MET A 91 -2.19 -11.83 -12.85
C MET A 91 -2.38 -11.19 -14.22
N ASP A 92 -2.42 -9.86 -14.24
CA ASP A 92 -2.47 -9.06 -15.46
C ASP A 92 -1.22 -8.18 -15.57
N ASP A 93 -1.16 -7.30 -16.58
CA ASP A 93 -0.03 -6.39 -16.78
C ASP A 93 0.11 -5.35 -15.65
N LYS A 94 -0.93 -5.13 -14.84
CA LYS A 94 -0.88 -4.28 -13.66
C LYS A 94 -0.32 -5.03 -12.46
N GLY A 95 -0.51 -6.35 -12.37
CA GLY A 95 0.11 -7.18 -11.33
C GLY A 95 -0.78 -8.36 -10.87
N PRO A 96 -0.36 -9.11 -9.84
CA PRO A 96 -1.15 -10.18 -9.25
C PRO A 96 -2.31 -9.62 -8.40
N SER A 97 -3.48 -10.25 -8.52
CA SER A 97 -4.66 -9.91 -7.72
C SER A 97 -4.81 -10.85 -6.52
N PHE A 98 -5.09 -10.28 -5.35
CA PHE A 98 -5.30 -11.02 -4.11
C PHE A 98 -6.65 -10.69 -3.50
N ARG A 99 -7.31 -11.69 -2.93
CA ARG A 99 -8.36 -11.48 -1.95
C ARG A 99 -7.71 -11.11 -0.63
N VAL A 100 -8.10 -9.98 -0.08
CA VAL A 100 -7.57 -9.48 1.18
C VAL A 100 -8.72 -9.31 2.17
N VAL A 101 -8.51 -9.68 3.43
CA VAL A 101 -9.51 -9.59 4.51
C VAL A 101 -8.91 -8.94 5.74
N ASN A 102 -9.55 -7.89 6.27
CA ASN A 102 -9.17 -7.29 7.55
C ASN A 102 -9.77 -8.12 8.68
N THR A 103 -8.94 -8.87 9.39
CA THR A 103 -9.36 -9.68 10.53
C THR A 103 -9.20 -8.95 11.87
N SER A 104 -8.64 -7.74 11.85
CA SER A 104 -8.52 -6.91 13.03
C SER A 104 -9.84 -6.21 13.37
N LYS A 105 -9.90 -5.65 14.59
CA LYS A 105 -11.04 -4.84 15.05
C LYS A 105 -10.93 -3.37 14.65
N ALA A 106 -9.85 -2.98 13.95
CA ALA A 106 -9.53 -1.60 13.61
C ALA A 106 -9.45 -1.43 12.09
N ASP A 107 -9.65 -0.19 11.64
CA ASP A 107 -9.55 0.17 10.23
C ASP A 107 -8.08 0.29 9.81
N ILE A 108 -7.73 -0.29 8.66
CA ILE A 108 -6.35 -0.36 8.15
C ILE A 108 -6.23 0.49 6.88
N LEU A 109 -5.26 1.40 6.82
CA LEU A 109 -5.02 2.27 5.66
C LEU A 109 -3.67 2.03 4.97
N TYR A 110 -2.70 1.48 5.71
CA TYR A 110 -1.36 1.25 5.21
C TYR A 110 -0.98 -0.22 5.35
N GLY A 111 -0.21 -0.75 4.40
CA GLY A 111 0.32 -2.10 4.50
C GLY A 111 1.70 -2.25 3.88
N LYS A 112 2.48 -3.17 4.43
CA LYS A 112 3.69 -3.72 3.84
C LYS A 112 3.46 -5.19 3.51
N LEU A 113 3.21 -5.48 2.24
CA LEU A 113 3.07 -6.81 1.68
C LEU A 113 4.42 -7.37 1.26
N VAL A 114 4.62 -8.65 1.50
CA VAL A 114 5.72 -9.44 0.99
C VAL A 114 5.16 -10.56 0.11
N VAL A 115 5.68 -10.67 -1.11
CA VAL A 115 5.20 -11.58 -2.15
C VAL A 115 6.28 -12.59 -2.50
N TYR A 116 5.92 -13.86 -2.38
CA TYR A 116 6.75 -15.02 -2.69
C TYR A 116 6.23 -15.71 -3.95
N PHE A 117 7.15 -16.22 -4.77
CA PHE A 117 6.84 -17.03 -5.95
C PHE A 117 7.28 -18.46 -5.74
N TYR A 118 6.52 -19.39 -6.29
CA TYR A 118 6.82 -20.81 -6.20
C TYR A 118 6.62 -21.49 -7.55
N ASP A 119 7.41 -22.53 -7.81
CA ASP A 119 7.21 -23.41 -8.96
C ASP A 119 6.05 -24.41 -8.74
N LYS A 120 5.79 -25.26 -9.74
CA LYS A 120 4.74 -26.30 -9.67
C LYS A 120 4.99 -27.35 -8.57
N ALA A 121 6.24 -27.53 -8.14
CA ALA A 121 6.61 -28.44 -7.06
C ALA A 121 6.49 -27.79 -5.67
N GLY A 122 6.14 -26.50 -5.62
CA GLY A 122 6.04 -25.71 -4.38
C GLY A 122 7.40 -25.25 -3.85
N LYS A 123 8.46 -25.30 -4.66
CA LYS A 123 9.77 -24.73 -4.31
C LYS A 123 9.71 -23.22 -4.48
N GLN A 124 10.17 -22.48 -3.48
CA GLN A 124 10.30 -21.02 -3.56
C GLN A 124 11.30 -20.63 -4.64
N LEU A 125 10.94 -19.63 -5.44
CA LEU A 125 11.74 -19.06 -6.52
C LEU A 125 12.29 -17.71 -6.10
N GLU A 126 13.53 -17.42 -6.50
CA GLU A 126 14.13 -16.11 -6.32
C GLU A 126 13.67 -15.14 -7.40
N ILE A 127 13.51 -13.88 -7.00
CA ILE A 127 13.13 -12.78 -7.86
C ILE A 127 14.38 -12.01 -8.22
N LYS A 128 14.52 -11.63 -9.49
CA LYS A 128 15.52 -10.65 -9.92
C LYS A 128 14.93 -9.25 -9.76
N ASP A 129 15.48 -8.49 -8.82
CA ASP A 129 15.08 -7.12 -8.56
C ASP A 129 16.33 -6.25 -8.49
N GLU A 130 16.45 -5.29 -9.42
CA GLU A 130 17.61 -4.38 -9.50
C GLU A 130 18.95 -5.14 -9.44
N ASP A 131 19.08 -6.16 -10.30
CA ASP A 131 20.25 -7.06 -10.42
C ASP A 131 20.59 -7.91 -9.19
N LYS A 132 19.72 -7.90 -8.15
CA LYS A 132 19.88 -8.72 -6.95
C LYS A 132 18.82 -9.81 -6.92
N ALA A 133 19.27 -11.04 -6.70
CA ALA A 133 18.39 -12.14 -6.36
C ALA A 133 17.83 -11.90 -4.94
N ARG A 134 16.50 -11.95 -4.81
CA ARG A 134 15.81 -11.82 -3.53
C ARG A 134 14.79 -12.93 -3.35
N PRO A 135 14.58 -13.41 -2.11
CA PRO A 135 13.60 -14.47 -1.83
C PRO A 135 12.15 -14.03 -2.08
N HIS A 136 11.88 -12.72 -2.06
CA HIS A 136 10.54 -12.15 -2.15
C HIS A 136 10.56 -10.68 -2.61
N LYS A 137 9.44 -10.20 -3.15
CA LYS A 137 9.23 -8.78 -3.49
C LYS A 137 8.46 -8.11 -2.37
N THR A 138 8.88 -6.93 -1.97
CA THR A 138 8.16 -6.12 -0.99
C THR A 138 7.37 -5.02 -1.67
N CYS A 139 6.17 -4.78 -1.17
CA CYS A 139 5.22 -3.80 -1.60
C CYS A 139 4.75 -3.01 -0.40
N ALA A 140 5.10 -1.73 -0.32
CA ALA A 140 4.79 -0.89 0.84
C ALA A 140 4.11 0.40 0.38
N GLY A 141 3.21 0.93 1.20
CA GLY A 141 2.50 2.16 0.89
C GLY A 141 1.02 2.11 1.24
N ASN A 142 0.27 3.02 0.61
CA ASN A 142 -1.19 2.97 0.57
C ASN A 142 -1.58 1.90 -0.45
N ILE A 143 -1.44 0.62 -0.07
CA ILE A 143 -1.72 -0.53 -0.94
C ILE A 143 -3.23 -0.85 -1.04
N PHE A 144 -4.06 -0.08 -0.36
CA PHE A 144 -5.51 -0.17 -0.33
C PHE A 144 -6.13 1.09 -0.96
N ASP A 145 -7.28 0.97 -1.61
CA ASP A 145 -8.05 2.11 -2.17
C ASP A 145 -8.83 2.88 -1.08
N GLY A 146 -8.13 3.20 0.02
CA GLY A 146 -8.69 3.81 1.23
C GLY A 146 -8.64 2.89 2.46
N PRO A 147 -9.18 3.34 3.61
CA PRO A 147 -9.20 2.54 4.82
C PRO A 147 -10.07 1.29 4.64
N MET A 148 -9.46 0.11 4.81
CA MET A 148 -10.15 -1.17 4.85
C MET A 148 -10.74 -1.37 6.24
N LYS A 149 -12.08 -1.40 6.33
CA LYS A 149 -12.82 -1.52 7.59
C LYS A 149 -12.61 -2.88 8.24
N ALA A 150 -12.82 -2.96 9.55
CA ALA A 150 -12.81 -4.23 10.27
C ALA A 150 -13.76 -5.25 9.61
N GLY A 151 -13.27 -6.47 9.32
CA GLY A 151 -14.03 -7.52 8.64
C GLY A 151 -14.22 -7.34 7.12
N GLU A 152 -13.79 -6.21 6.56
CA GLU A 152 -13.93 -5.93 5.13
C GLU A 152 -13.11 -6.91 4.28
N LYS A 153 -13.65 -7.24 3.10
CA LYS A 153 -13.03 -8.11 2.10
C LYS A 153 -12.94 -7.38 0.78
N ALA A 154 -11.75 -7.31 0.21
CA ALA A 154 -11.51 -6.68 -1.09
C ALA A 154 -10.72 -7.62 -2.00
N VAL A 155 -10.79 -7.39 -3.31
CA VAL A 155 -9.83 -7.93 -4.27
C VAL A 155 -8.94 -6.79 -4.72
N ILE A 156 -7.64 -6.92 -4.48
CA ILE A 156 -6.67 -5.86 -4.70
C ILE A 156 -5.60 -6.37 -5.66
N THR A 157 -5.29 -5.57 -6.68
CA THR A 157 -4.15 -5.82 -7.57
C THR A 157 -2.96 -5.03 -7.09
N PHE A 158 -1.87 -5.72 -6.73
CA PHE A 158 -0.67 -5.06 -6.20
C PHE A 158 0.29 -4.67 -7.33
N SER A 159 0.23 -3.40 -7.72
CA SER A 159 0.96 -2.87 -8.89
C SER A 159 2.48 -2.75 -8.74
N CYS A 160 2.98 -2.83 -7.52
CA CYS A 160 4.39 -2.96 -7.19
C CYS A 160 5.00 -4.29 -7.69
N VAL A 161 4.20 -5.33 -7.92
CA VAL A 161 4.64 -6.61 -8.49
C VAL A 161 4.32 -6.64 -9.98
N LYS A 162 5.21 -6.01 -10.75
CA LYS A 162 5.18 -6.05 -12.21
C LYS A 162 5.54 -7.44 -12.77
N LYS A 163 5.21 -7.65 -14.04
CA LYS A 163 5.45 -8.90 -14.77
C LYS A 163 6.92 -9.29 -14.83
N GLU A 164 7.82 -8.32 -14.90
CA GLU A 164 9.27 -8.54 -14.97
C GLU A 164 9.83 -9.11 -13.67
N HIS A 165 9.13 -8.95 -12.54
CA HIS A 165 9.52 -9.54 -11.27
C HIS A 165 9.10 -11.01 -11.13
N VAL A 166 8.26 -11.53 -12.04
CA VAL A 166 7.79 -12.92 -11.96
C VAL A 166 8.89 -13.84 -12.46
N PRO A 167 9.46 -14.71 -11.62
CA PRO A 167 10.49 -15.64 -12.07
C PRO A 167 9.93 -16.62 -13.10
N GLU A 168 10.77 -17.02 -14.05
CA GLU A 168 10.41 -18.08 -14.99
C GLU A 168 10.03 -19.37 -14.23
N GLY A 169 8.98 -20.04 -14.68
CA GLY A 169 8.48 -21.27 -14.04
C GLY A 169 7.62 -21.04 -12.80
N ALA A 170 7.35 -19.80 -12.39
CA ALA A 170 6.41 -19.50 -11.32
C ALA A 170 5.00 -20.02 -11.68
N ALA A 171 4.41 -20.78 -10.74
CA ALA A 171 3.10 -21.38 -10.85
C ALA A 171 2.17 -20.99 -9.70
N ALA A 172 2.72 -20.53 -8.57
CA ALA A 172 1.95 -20.03 -7.45
C ALA A 172 2.59 -18.77 -6.86
N ILE A 173 1.73 -17.90 -6.32
CA ILE A 173 2.10 -16.68 -5.63
C ILE A 173 1.50 -16.70 -4.23
N GLN A 174 2.27 -16.34 -3.22
CA GLN A 174 1.77 -16.14 -1.85
C GLN A 174 2.11 -14.73 -1.38
N GLY A 175 1.16 -14.10 -0.71
CA GLY A 175 1.32 -12.79 -0.09
C GLY A 175 1.19 -12.89 1.42
N GLU A 176 1.97 -12.10 2.16
CA GLU A 176 1.81 -11.90 3.61
C GLU A 176 1.96 -10.42 3.94
N LEU A 177 1.15 -9.91 4.85
CA LEU A 177 1.27 -8.54 5.38
C LEU A 177 2.17 -8.58 6.62
N GLU A 178 3.39 -8.05 6.46
CA GLU A 178 4.37 -7.93 7.55
C GLU A 178 3.99 -6.79 8.49
N VAL A 179 3.53 -5.67 7.94
CA VAL A 179 3.19 -4.44 8.67
C VAL A 179 1.83 -3.94 8.24
N VAL A 180 1.03 -3.47 9.19
CA VAL A 180 -0.21 -2.72 8.92
C VAL A 180 -0.19 -1.41 9.70
N GLY A 181 -0.69 -0.35 9.09
CA GLY A 181 -0.90 0.94 9.74
C GLY A 181 -2.39 1.26 9.78
N TYR A 182 -2.86 1.69 10.95
CA TYR A 182 -4.28 1.90 11.23
C TYR A 182 -4.73 3.32 10.89
N THR A 183 -6.03 3.56 11.00
CA THR A 183 -6.61 4.91 10.98
C THR A 183 -7.13 5.33 12.34
N ASP A 184 -7.23 6.64 12.55
CA ASP A 184 -8.05 7.20 13.62
C ASP A 184 -9.56 7.04 13.33
N SER A 185 -10.40 7.53 14.24
CA SER A 185 -11.86 7.51 14.10
C SER A 185 -12.38 8.35 12.93
N SER A 186 -11.57 9.25 12.37
CA SER A 186 -11.89 10.05 11.19
C SER A 186 -11.43 9.39 9.88
N GLY A 187 -10.86 8.18 9.95
CA GLY A 187 -10.34 7.45 8.79
C GLY A 187 -9.02 8.01 8.26
N LYS A 188 -8.33 8.88 9.02
CA LYS A 188 -7.03 9.45 8.63
C LYS A 188 -5.90 8.57 9.16
N LYS A 189 -4.76 8.61 8.45
CA LYS A 189 -3.53 7.96 8.88
C LYS A 189 -3.19 8.42 10.30
N ASN A 190 -2.92 7.47 11.17
CA ASN A 190 -2.40 7.72 12.50
C ASN A 190 -1.00 7.09 12.63
N GLU A 191 -0.38 7.23 13.80
CA GLU A 191 0.95 6.67 14.07
C GLU A 191 0.89 5.23 14.59
N TRP A 192 -0.25 4.55 14.46
CA TRP A 192 -0.47 3.22 15.03
C TRP A 192 -0.14 2.12 14.04
N TYR A 193 0.78 1.24 14.42
CA TYR A 193 1.29 0.17 13.57
C TYR A 193 1.33 -1.15 14.30
N TRP A 194 1.05 -2.21 13.56
CA TRP A 194 1.29 -3.59 13.96
C TRP A 194 2.29 -4.23 13.02
N ARG A 195 3.13 -5.12 13.54
CA ARG A 195 4.15 -5.84 12.76
C ARG A 195 4.28 -7.29 13.22
N ASN A 196 4.51 -8.19 12.26
CA ASN A 196 4.99 -9.54 12.53
C ASN A 196 6.05 -9.95 11.50
N LYS A 197 7.32 -9.91 11.89
CA LYS A 197 8.45 -10.29 11.02
C LYS A 197 8.55 -11.81 10.79
N GLU A 198 7.96 -12.62 11.66
CA GLU A 198 8.01 -14.09 11.54
C GLU A 198 7.11 -14.61 10.40
N LEU A 199 6.19 -13.79 9.89
CA LEU A 199 5.38 -14.13 8.71
C LEU A 199 6.18 -14.09 7.40
N THR A 200 7.29 -13.36 7.38
CA THR A 200 8.05 -13.07 6.17
C THR A 200 9.51 -13.52 6.27
N PRO A 201 9.78 -14.81 6.53
CA PRO A 201 11.15 -15.32 6.50
C PRO A 201 11.67 -15.37 5.06
N ASP A 202 12.99 -15.29 4.89
CA ASP A 202 13.62 -15.43 3.58
C ASP A 202 13.37 -16.81 2.98
N ALA A 203 13.44 -17.86 3.80
CA ALA A 203 13.13 -19.23 3.41
C ALA A 203 11.75 -19.63 3.96
N ARG A 204 10.79 -19.90 3.06
CA ARG A 204 9.47 -20.41 3.41
C ARG A 204 9.36 -21.91 3.20
N PRO A 205 8.53 -22.61 4.00
CA PRO A 205 8.15 -23.98 3.71
C PRO A 205 7.42 -24.05 2.37
N LYS A 206 7.35 -25.25 1.78
CA LYS A 206 6.67 -25.47 0.50
C LYS A 206 5.29 -24.81 0.49
N ALA A 207 4.95 -24.20 -0.64
CA ALA A 207 3.64 -23.56 -0.81
C ALA A 207 2.54 -24.56 -0.44
N LYS A 208 1.66 -24.15 0.48
CA LYS A 208 0.42 -24.88 0.75
C LYS A 208 -0.43 -24.77 -0.52
N LYS A 209 -0.79 -25.91 -1.09
CA LYS A 209 -1.70 -26.01 -2.24
C LYS A 209 -3.09 -25.52 -1.88
#